data_AF-A0A5C8CTY6-F1
#
_entry.id   AF-A0A5C8CTY6-F1
#
_cell.length_a   1.000
_cell.length_b   1.000
_cell.length_c   1.000
_cell.angle_alpha   90.00
_cell.angle_beta   90.00
_cell.angle_gamma   90.00
#
_symmetry.space_group_name_H-M   'P 1'
#
loop_
_entity.id
_entity.type
_entity.pdbx_description
1 polymer ?
#
loop_
_entity_poly.entity_id
_entity_poly.type
_entity_poly.pdbx_seq_one_letter_code
_entity_poly.pdbx_strand_id
1 'polypeptide(L)' 'LVYVPLETDLLKAARARDLKTADGLGMLLHQAVRGFELWFGKRPSVTPELRALVEADLVK' A
#
# COMPACT_ATOMS: atom_id res chain seq x y z
N LEU A 1 -3.98 -9.81 0.26
CA LEU A 1 -3.31 -8.87 1.21
C LEU A 1 -4.33 -7.81 1.60
N VAL A 2 -4.36 -7.44 2.88
CA VAL A 2 -5.37 -6.54 3.45
C VAL A 2 -4.78 -5.14 3.58
N TYR A 3 -5.52 -4.13 3.13
CA TYR A 3 -5.16 -2.71 3.24
C TYR A 3 -6.25 -1.87 3.93
N VAL A 4 -7.37 -2.50 4.33
CA VAL A 4 -8.37 -1.92 5.24
C VAL A 4 -8.73 -2.97 6.30
N PRO A 5 -8.31 -2.78 7.57
CA PRO A 5 -7.39 -1.75 8.05
C PRO A 5 -5.94 -1.95 7.54
N LEU A 6 -5.13 -0.89 7.57
CA LEU A 6 -3.69 -0.98 7.23
C LEU A 6 -2.90 -1.81 8.25
N GLU A 7 -3.23 -1.68 9.53
CA GLU A 7 -2.71 -2.55 10.59
C GLU A 7 -3.76 -3.63 10.90
N THR A 8 -3.46 -4.86 10.52
CA THR A 8 -4.27 -6.04 10.89
C THR A 8 -3.79 -6.63 12.21
N ASP A 9 -4.61 -7.44 12.86
CA ASP A 9 -4.20 -8.17 14.08
C ASP A 9 -2.97 -9.05 13.85
N LEU A 10 -2.81 -9.61 12.65
CA LEU A 10 -1.62 -10.35 12.26
C LEU A 10 -0.36 -9.46 12.26
N LEU A 11 -0.45 -8.27 11.67
CA LEU A 11 0.68 -7.33 11.62
C LEU A 11 1.00 -6.78 13.02
N LYS A 12 -0.02 -6.47 13.81
CA LYS A 12 0.14 -6.06 15.20
C LYS A 12 0.86 -7.14 16.03
N ALA A 13 0.44 -8.39 15.88
CA ALA A 13 1.06 -9.53 16.56
C ALA A 13 2.52 -9.78 16.10
N ALA A 14 2.84 -9.51 14.84
CA ALA A 14 4.20 -9.60 14.32
C ALA A 14 5.10 -8.48 14.85
N ARG A 15 4.61 -7.23 14.91
CA ARG A 15 5.34 -6.10 15.52
C ARG A 15 5.63 -6.33 17.00
N ALA A 16 4.69 -6.91 17.74
CA ALA A 16 4.89 -7.26 19.15
C ALA A 16 5.98 -8.32 19.39
N ARG A 17 6.48 -8.95 18.32
CA ARG A 17 7.57 -9.94 18.33
C ARG A 17 8.83 -9.42 17.63
N ASP A 18 8.94 -8.11 17.42
CA ASP A 18 10.04 -7.45 16.70
C ASP A 18 10.26 -7.97 15.26
N LEU A 19 9.20 -8.50 14.65
CA LEU A 19 9.25 -8.95 13.26
C LEU A 19 9.00 -7.77 12.31
N LYS A 20 9.67 -7.80 11.16
CA LYS A 20 9.42 -6.85 10.07
C LYS A 20 8.03 -7.08 9.50
N THR A 21 7.27 -6.00 9.35
CA THR A 21 5.91 -6.02 8.81
C THR A 21 5.80 -5.16 7.56
N ALA A 22 5.00 -5.61 6.59
CA ALA A 22 4.57 -4.80 5.45
C ALA A 22 3.03 -4.87 5.35
N ASP A 23 2.38 -3.71 5.23
CA ASP A 23 0.95 -3.61 4.98
C ASP A 23 0.58 -3.93 3.52
N GLY A 24 -0.72 -4.03 3.22
CA GLY A 24 -1.20 -4.33 1.87
C GLY A 24 -1.22 -3.14 0.90
N LEU A 25 -1.09 -1.90 1.39
CA LEU A 25 -1.20 -0.72 0.53
C LEU A 25 0.01 -0.57 -0.38
N GLY A 26 1.20 -0.89 0.12
CA GLY A 26 2.42 -0.92 -0.71
C GLY A 26 2.24 -1.81 -1.93
N MET A 27 1.72 -3.03 -1.76
CA MET A 27 1.44 -3.93 -2.87
C MET A 27 0.40 -3.32 -3.84
N LEU A 28 -0.70 -2.78 -3.32
CA LEU A 28 -1.77 -2.16 -4.13
C LEU A 28 -1.22 -1.05 -5.06
N LEU A 29 -0.35 -0.18 -4.55
CA LEU A 29 0.22 0.90 -5.34
C LEU A 29 1.22 0.38 -6.38
N HIS A 30 2.11 -0.54 -5.98
CA HIS A 30 3.15 -1.05 -6.87
C HIS A 30 2.60 -1.94 -7.98
N GLN A 31 1.57 -2.75 -7.72
CA GLN A 31 0.94 -3.59 -8.75
C GLN A 31 0.21 -2.73 -9.80
N ALA A 32 -0.34 -1.57 -9.40
CA ALA A 32 -1.05 -0.67 -10.30
C ALA A 32 -0.12 -0.03 -11.35
N VAL A 33 1.18 0.10 -11.06
CA VAL A 33 2.17 0.73 -11.96
C VAL A 33 2.12 0.14 -13.37
N ARG A 34 2.09 -1.19 -13.49
CA ARG A 34 2.07 -1.85 -14.81
C ARG A 34 0.75 -1.62 -15.54
N GLY A 35 -0.39 -1.64 -14.83
CA GLY A 35 -1.69 -1.34 -15.43
C GLY A 35 -1.75 0.08 -15.97
N PHE A 36 -1.27 1.06 -15.19
CA PHE A 36 -1.20 2.45 -15.61
C PHE A 36 -0.28 2.65 -16.82
N GLU A 37 0.88 2.00 -16.84
CA GLU A 37 1.79 2.06 -17.98
C GLU A 37 1.13 1.54 -19.26
N LEU A 38 0.40 0.42 -19.17
CA LEU A 38 -0.29 -0.18 -20.31
C LEU A 38 -1.46 0.65 -20.83
N TRP A 39 -2.24 1.28 -19.94
CA TRP A 39 -3.42 2.06 -20.33
C TRP A 39 -3.10 3.48 -20.77
N PHE A 40 -2.08 4.11 -20.16
CA PHE A 40 -1.81 5.53 -20.34
C PHE A 40 -0.46 5.83 -21.00
N GLY A 41 0.32 4.79 -21.35
CA GLY A 41 1.60 4.93 -22.03
C GLY A 41 2.71 5.60 -21.19
N LYS A 42 2.45 5.84 -19.90
CA LYS A 42 3.38 6.46 -18.96
C LYS A 42 3.49 5.60 -17.72
N ARG A 43 4.71 5.18 -17.39
CA ARG A 43 4.98 4.44 -16.15
C ARG A 43 4.98 5.39 -14.96
N PRO A 44 4.00 5.31 -14.03
CA PRO A 44 4.02 6.13 -12.83
C PRO A 44 5.06 5.62 -11.84
N SER A 45 5.52 6.50 -10.96
CA SER A 45 6.32 6.16 -9.79
C SER A 45 5.44 6.16 -8.56
N VAL A 46 5.57 5.15 -7.71
CA VAL A 46 4.94 5.18 -6.38
C VAL A 46 5.78 6.08 -5.49
N THR A 47 5.21 7.22 -5.06
CA THR A 47 5.87 8.19 -4.20
C THR A 47 5.23 8.22 -2.80
N PRO A 48 5.94 8.73 -1.77
CA PRO A 48 5.36 8.92 -0.45
C PRO A 48 4.09 9.78 -0.48
N GLU A 49 4.05 10.82 -1.32
CA GLU A 49 2.91 11.72 -1.46
C GLU A 49 1.68 11.00 -2.05
N LEU A 50 1.89 10.17 -3.08
CA LEU A 50 0.82 9.34 -3.65
C LEU A 50 0.26 8.39 -2.59
N ARG A 51 1.15 7.75 -1.81
CA ARG A 51 0.74 6.86 -0.73
C ARG A 51 -0.11 7.59 0.30
N ALA A 52 0.34 8.76 0.77
CA ALA A 52 -0.37 9.56 1.75
C ALA A 52 -1.77 9.98 1.28
N LEU A 53 -1.92 10.34 -0.01
CA LEU A 53 -3.22 10.69 -0.59
C LEU A 53 -4.20 9.52 -0.55
N VAL A 54 -3.74 8.30 -0.86
CA VAL A 54 -4.60 7.11 -0.81
C VAL A 54 -4.90 6.72 0.63
N GLU A 55 -3.93 6.80 1.54
CA GLU A 55 -4.16 6.54 2.98
C GLU A 55 -5.24 7.46 3.55
N ALA A 56 -5.20 8.76 3.22
CA ALA A 56 -6.18 9.73 3.67
C ALA A 56 -7.61 9.42 3.15
N ASP A 57 -7.73 8.74 2.01
CA ASP A 57 -9.02 8.35 1.46
C ASP A 57 -9.58 7.07 2.10
N LEU A 58 -8.71 6.16 2.56
CA LEU A 58 -9.11 4.91 3.25
C LEU A 58 -9.67 5.14 4.67
N VAL A 59 -9.39 6.29 5.27
CA VAL A 59 -9.79 6.65 6.65
C VAL A 59 -11.08 7.49 6.68
N LYS A 60 -11.63 7.85 5.52
CA LYS A 60 -12.95 8.49 5.40
C LYS A 60 -14.07 7.46 5.57
#